data_AF-A0A9E5M5L0-F1
#
_entry.id   AF-A0A9E5M5L0-F1
#
_cell.length_a   1.000
_cell.length_b   1.000
_cell.length_c   1.000
_cell.angle_alpha   90.00
_cell.angle_beta   90.00
_cell.angle_gamma   90.00
#
_symmetry.space_group_name_H-M   'P 1'
#
loop_
_entity.id
_entity.type
_entity.pdbx_description
1 polymer ?
#
loop_
_entity_poly.entity_id
_entity_poly.type
_entity_poly.pdbx_seq_one_letter_code
_entity_poly.pdbx_strand_id
1 'polypeptide(L)'
;MVTADAVVEQGARRIAAAFADYNAEFREITRRASARFEARDWHGNQQDAVERIELYDRWVDRTVAEMRRLLGERALDRDLWHAIRDRYADDVAGLVDAAFDRTFFSSVSRRLWGTVGVAADIEFAADDPILGHLYSPDLDSRERG
;
A
#
# COMPACT_ATOMS: atom_id res chain seq x y z
N MET A 1 1.04 5.33 -29.73
CA MET A 1 0.23 6.02 -28.71
C MET A 1 -0.28 4.95 -27.77
N VAL A 2 0.15 4.92 -26.51
CA VAL A 2 -0.41 3.98 -25.52
C VAL A 2 -1.86 4.40 -25.29
N THR A 3 -2.81 3.46 -25.36
CA THR A 3 -4.24 3.75 -25.16
C THR A 3 -4.51 4.10 -23.70
N ALA A 4 -5.57 4.85 -23.42
CA ALA A 4 -5.96 5.18 -22.04
C ALA A 4 -6.11 3.94 -21.15
N ASP A 5 -6.64 2.86 -21.72
CA ASP A 5 -6.82 1.57 -21.07
C ASP A 5 -5.48 0.91 -20.66
N ALA A 6 -4.47 0.99 -21.54
CA ALA A 6 -3.14 0.47 -21.23
C ALA A 6 -2.43 1.27 -20.13
N VAL A 7 -2.69 2.59 -20.01
CA VAL A 7 -2.18 3.41 -18.90
C VAL A 7 -2.86 3.02 -17.58
N VAL A 8 -4.17 2.76 -17.60
CA VAL A 8 -4.93 2.30 -16.43
C VAL A 8 -4.38 0.97 -15.92
N GLU A 9 -4.25 -0.01 -16.81
CA GLU A 9 -3.67 -1.32 -16.50
C GLU A 9 -2.26 -1.20 -15.91
N GLN A 10 -1.42 -0.38 -16.55
CA GLN A 10 -0.04 -0.19 -16.12
C GLN A 10 0.03 0.50 -14.75
N GLY A 11 -0.85 1.47 -14.49
CA GLY A 11 -0.93 2.15 -13.19
C GLY A 11 -1.32 1.20 -12.06
N ALA A 12 -2.39 0.42 -12.26
CA ALA A 12 -2.86 -0.56 -11.29
C ALA A 12 -1.77 -1.60 -10.97
N ARG A 13 -1.17 -2.21 -12.00
CA ARG A 13 -0.07 -3.18 -11.84
C ARG A 13 1.14 -2.58 -11.14
N ARG A 14 1.46 -1.31 -11.39
CA ARG A 14 2.64 -0.68 -10.79
C ARG A 14 2.49 -0.51 -9.28
N ILE A 15 1.30 -0.11 -8.83
CA ILE A 15 0.99 0.03 -7.41
C ILE A 15 0.96 -1.34 -6.73
N ALA A 16 0.33 -2.35 -7.35
CA ALA A 16 0.29 -3.71 -6.82
C ALA A 16 1.68 -4.33 -6.68
N ALA A 17 2.52 -4.19 -7.71
CA ALA A 17 3.91 -4.67 -7.66
C ALA A 17 4.72 -3.96 -6.56
N ALA A 18 4.56 -2.64 -6.41
CA ALA A 18 5.25 -1.89 -5.36
C ALA A 18 4.84 -2.35 -3.95
N PHE A 19 3.56 -2.65 -3.73
CA PHE A 19 3.13 -3.22 -2.45
C PHE A 19 3.71 -4.63 -2.21
N ALA A 20 3.73 -5.48 -3.24
CA ALA A 20 4.32 -6.81 -3.13
C ALA A 20 5.82 -6.75 -2.77
N ASP A 21 6.57 -5.85 -3.40
CA ASP A 21 7.99 -5.64 -3.10
C ASP A 21 8.20 -5.07 -1.68
N TYR A 22 7.38 -4.09 -1.27
CA TYR A 22 7.36 -3.57 0.10
C TYR A 22 7.14 -4.70 1.13
N ASN A 23 6.12 -5.54 0.90
CA ASN A 23 5.76 -6.62 1.82
C ASN A 23 6.88 -7.68 1.89
N ALA A 24 7.55 -7.96 0.77
CA ALA A 24 8.72 -8.83 0.74
C ALA A 24 9.89 -8.27 1.57
N GLU A 25 10.22 -6.99 1.42
CA GLU A 25 11.29 -6.32 2.20
C GLU A 25 10.93 -6.25 3.69
N PHE A 26 9.67 -5.95 4.02
CA PHE A 26 9.18 -5.92 5.39
C PHE A 26 9.29 -7.29 6.09
N ARG A 27 8.94 -8.37 5.38
CA ARG A 27 9.08 -9.75 5.88
C ARG A 27 10.54 -10.11 6.11
N GLU A 28 11.44 -9.67 5.23
CA GLU A 28 12.87 -9.91 5.39
C GLU A 28 13.46 -9.17 6.61
N ILE A 29 13.08 -7.91 6.84
CA ILE A 29 13.46 -7.17 8.07
C ILE A 29 12.95 -7.89 9.33
N THR A 30 11.70 -8.34 9.30
CA THR A 30 11.10 -9.04 10.44
C THR A 30 11.80 -10.36 10.73
N ARG A 31 12.19 -11.11 9.69
CA ARG A 31 12.91 -12.39 9.80
C ARG A 31 14.30 -12.20 10.41
N ARG A 32 15.05 -11.18 10.00
CA ARG A 32 16.39 -10.91 10.57
C ARG A 32 16.32 -10.41 12.01
N ALA A 33 15.31 -9.63 12.38
CA ALA A 33 15.11 -9.18 13.76
C ALA A 33 14.95 -10.36 14.72
N SER A 34 14.22 -11.42 14.33
CA SER A 34 14.14 -12.66 15.12
C SER A 34 15.53 -13.30 15.32
N ALA A 35 16.31 -13.45 14.25
CA ALA A 35 17.64 -14.04 14.34
C ALA A 35 18.61 -13.20 15.21
N ARG A 36 18.52 -11.86 15.14
CA ARG A 36 19.34 -10.95 15.93
C ARG A 36 18.96 -10.94 17.41
N PHE A 37 17.67 -11.09 17.71
CA PHE A 37 17.19 -11.31 19.08
C PHE A 37 17.80 -12.57 19.70
N GLU A 38 17.76 -13.70 18.98
CA GLU A 38 18.38 -14.96 19.42
C GLU A 38 19.90 -14.81 19.63
N ALA A 39 20.57 -14.04 18.77
CA ALA A 39 21.99 -13.75 18.86
C ALA A 39 22.37 -12.69 19.92
N ARG A 40 21.40 -12.07 20.61
CA ARG A 40 21.58 -10.94 21.54
C ARG A 40 22.24 -9.70 20.91
N ASP A 41 22.05 -9.50 19.61
CA ASP A 41 22.50 -8.32 18.89
C ASP A 41 21.49 -7.17 19.05
N TRP A 42 21.58 -6.46 20.17
CA TRP A 42 20.66 -5.37 20.50
C TRP A 42 20.79 -4.16 19.57
N HIS A 43 21.99 -3.89 19.08
CA HIS A 43 22.23 -2.78 18.17
C HIS A 43 21.62 -3.07 16.78
N GLY A 44 21.81 -4.28 16.26
CA GLY A 44 21.16 -4.71 15.02
C GLY A 44 19.63 -4.73 15.11
N ASN A 45 19.06 -5.12 16.26
CA ASN A 45 17.61 -5.05 16.49
C ASN A 45 17.08 -3.62 16.47
N GLN A 46 17.79 -2.67 17.08
CA GLN A 46 17.40 -1.26 17.03
C GLN A 46 17.44 -0.70 15.60
N GLN A 47 18.44 -1.09 14.81
CA GLN A 47 18.55 -0.70 13.40
C GLN A 47 17.40 -1.25 12.56
N ASP A 48 17.03 -2.52 12.72
CA ASP A 48 15.91 -3.13 12.00
C ASP A 48 14.57 -2.46 12.35
N ALA A 49 14.39 -2.06 13.60
CA ALA A 49 13.19 -1.34 14.02
C ALA A 49 13.07 0.01 13.31
N VAL A 50 14.17 0.77 13.20
CA VAL A 50 14.22 2.05 12.46
C VAL A 50 13.95 1.81 10.98
N GLU A 51 14.65 0.85 10.36
CA GLU A 51 14.48 0.52 8.94
C GLU A 51 13.04 0.14 8.62
N ARG A 52 12.39 -0.64 9.49
CA ARG A 52 10.99 -1.06 9.34
C ARG A 52 10.01 0.12 9.42
N ILE A 53 10.25 1.09 10.30
CA ILE A 53 9.40 2.29 10.43
C ILE A 53 9.51 3.13 9.15
N GLU A 54 10.74 3.34 8.65
CA GLU A 54 10.98 4.17 7.47
C GLU A 54 10.61 3.48 6.14
N LEU A 55 10.55 2.14 6.12
CA LEU A 55 10.32 1.35 4.92
C LEU A 55 9.04 1.74 4.18
N TYR A 56 7.93 1.90 4.91
CA TYR A 56 6.63 2.18 4.29
C TYR A 56 6.64 3.51 3.54
N ASP A 57 7.13 4.57 4.19
CA ASP A 57 7.20 5.90 3.60
C ASP A 57 8.12 5.92 2.38
N ARG A 58 9.25 5.22 2.42
CA ARG A 58 10.16 5.08 1.26
C ARG A 58 9.46 4.45 0.06
N TRP A 59 8.69 3.39 0.27
CA TRP A 59 7.97 2.70 -0.81
C TRP A 59 6.81 3.54 -1.35
N VAL A 60 6.08 4.25 -0.49
CA VAL A 60 5.04 5.19 -0.92
C VAL A 60 5.64 6.30 -1.78
N ASP A 61 6.71 6.96 -1.33
CA ASP A 61 7.34 8.06 -2.07
C ASP A 61 7.92 7.61 -3.41
N ARG A 62 8.54 6.43 -3.43
CA ARG A 62 9.01 5.80 -4.67
C ARG A 62 7.85 5.58 -5.64
N THR A 63 6.76 4.99 -5.17
CA THR A 63 5.60 4.69 -6.01
C THR A 63 4.96 5.97 -6.53
N VAL A 64 4.86 7.02 -5.72
CA VAL A 64 4.39 8.35 -6.15
C VAL A 64 5.26 8.91 -7.28
N ALA A 65 6.59 8.84 -7.16
CA ALA A 65 7.51 9.30 -8.20
C ALA A 65 7.33 8.50 -9.50
N GLU A 66 7.15 7.18 -9.39
CA GLU A 66 6.91 6.30 -10.54
C GLU A 66 5.56 6.59 -11.22
N MET A 67 4.50 6.81 -10.44
CA MET A 67 3.17 7.17 -10.95
C MET A 67 3.18 8.55 -11.61
N ARG A 68 3.87 9.55 -11.05
CA ARG A 68 4.04 10.87 -11.69
C ARG A 68 4.72 10.74 -13.05
N ARG A 69 5.75 9.89 -13.17
CA ARG A 69 6.43 9.64 -14.45
C ARG A 69 5.54 8.91 -15.44
N LEU A 70 4.74 7.94 -14.97
CA LEU A 70 3.83 7.17 -15.83
C LEU A 70 2.69 8.02 -16.38
N LEU A 71 2.06 8.83 -15.53
CA LEU A 71 0.85 9.59 -15.86
C LEU A 71 1.16 10.97 -16.48
N GLY A 72 2.36 11.50 -16.26
CA GLY A 72 2.80 12.79 -16.80
C GLY A 72 1.89 13.94 -16.38
N GLU A 73 1.45 14.77 -17.34
CA GLU A 73 0.52 15.89 -17.11
C GLU A 73 -0.84 15.44 -16.55
N ARG A 74 -1.20 14.17 -16.74
CA ARG A 74 -2.44 13.58 -16.20
C ARG A 74 -2.25 12.97 -14.81
N ALA A 75 -1.12 13.22 -14.14
CA ALA A 75 -0.87 12.67 -12.81
C ALA A 75 -1.92 13.07 -11.77
N LEU A 76 -2.59 14.21 -11.94
CA LEU A 76 -3.65 14.71 -11.04
C LEU A 76 -5.06 14.58 -11.64
N ASP A 77 -5.21 13.83 -12.74
CA ASP A 77 -6.49 13.58 -13.42
C ASP A 77 -7.36 12.62 -12.59
N ARG A 78 -8.48 13.11 -12.05
CA ARG A 78 -9.37 12.34 -11.16
C ARG A 78 -9.98 11.13 -11.85
N ASP A 79 -10.50 11.29 -13.08
CA ASP A 79 -11.16 10.22 -13.81
C ASP A 79 -10.19 9.07 -14.12
N LEU A 80 -8.94 9.43 -14.41
CA LEU A 80 -7.88 8.44 -14.61
C LEU A 80 -7.57 7.66 -13.32
N TRP A 81 -7.52 8.34 -12.18
CA TRP A 81 -7.28 7.68 -10.90
C TRP A 81 -8.46 6.81 -10.44
N HIS A 82 -9.70 7.19 -10.73
CA HIS A 82 -10.86 6.32 -10.54
C HIS A 82 -10.73 5.03 -11.35
N ALA A 83 -10.41 5.14 -12.65
CA ALA A 83 -10.21 3.98 -13.51
C ALA A 83 -9.06 3.08 -13.00
N ILE A 84 -7.94 3.68 -12.56
CA ILE A 84 -6.82 2.94 -11.97
C ILE A 84 -7.25 2.24 -10.67
N ARG A 85 -8.00 2.91 -9.80
CA ARG A 85 -8.49 2.33 -8.54
C ARG A 85 -9.39 1.13 -8.80
N ASP A 86 -10.37 1.27 -9.70
CA ASP A 86 -11.34 0.21 -9.97
C ASP A 86 -10.62 -1.01 -10.57
N ARG A 87 -9.69 -0.79 -11.51
CA ARG A 87 -8.86 -1.86 -12.05
C ARG A 87 -7.98 -2.52 -10.99
N TYR A 88 -7.39 -1.73 -10.10
CA TYR A 88 -6.59 -2.21 -8.97
C TYR A 88 -7.45 -3.04 -7.99
N ALA A 89 -8.67 -2.60 -7.70
CA ALA A 89 -9.60 -3.30 -6.83
C ALA A 89 -9.94 -4.69 -7.38
N ASP A 90 -10.12 -4.81 -8.69
CA ASP A 90 -10.34 -6.09 -9.38
C ASP A 90 -9.13 -7.02 -9.27
N ASP A 91 -7.91 -6.49 -9.43
CA ASP A 91 -6.67 -7.27 -9.34
C ASP A 91 -6.44 -7.84 -7.93
N VAL A 92 -6.83 -7.11 -6.88
CA VAL A 92 -6.56 -7.51 -5.49
C VAL A 92 -7.74 -8.22 -4.80
N ALA A 93 -8.91 -8.30 -5.43
CA ALA A 93 -10.15 -8.80 -4.80
C ALA A 93 -10.05 -10.23 -4.21
N GLY A 94 -9.14 -11.06 -4.71
CA GLY A 94 -8.93 -12.43 -4.24
C GLY A 94 -7.74 -12.63 -3.29
N LEU A 95 -7.00 -11.57 -2.94
CA LEU A 95 -5.83 -11.67 -2.09
C LEU A 95 -6.21 -11.75 -0.61
N VAL A 96 -5.50 -12.56 0.16
CA VAL A 96 -5.69 -12.68 1.62
C VAL A 96 -5.42 -11.34 2.33
N ASP A 97 -4.46 -10.58 1.82
CA ASP A 97 -4.02 -9.30 2.40
C ASP A 97 -4.59 -8.07 1.65
N ALA A 98 -5.70 -8.24 0.91
CA ALA A 98 -6.28 -7.20 0.03
C ALA A 98 -6.56 -5.85 0.72
N ALA A 99 -6.73 -5.86 2.03
CA ALA A 99 -6.92 -4.65 2.83
C ALA A 99 -5.63 -3.81 2.99
N PHE A 100 -4.47 -4.45 3.11
CA PHE A 100 -3.19 -3.73 3.16
C PHE A 100 -2.83 -3.15 1.80
N ASP A 101 -3.10 -3.91 0.73
CA ASP A 101 -3.06 -3.45 -0.65
C ASP A 101 -3.87 -2.15 -0.84
N ARG A 102 -5.15 -2.15 -0.46
CA ARG A 102 -6.04 -0.96 -0.54
C ARG A 102 -5.55 0.22 0.29
N THR A 103 -4.95 -0.05 1.44
CA THR A 103 -4.35 0.99 2.30
C THR A 103 -3.14 1.63 1.60
N PHE A 104 -2.27 0.81 1.01
CA PHE A 104 -1.10 1.28 0.27
C PHE A 104 -1.50 2.15 -0.92
N PHE A 105 -2.50 1.71 -1.70
CA PHE A 105 -3.08 2.51 -2.78
C PHE A 105 -3.51 3.90 -2.28
N SER A 106 -4.31 3.95 -1.20
CA SER A 106 -4.80 5.19 -0.62
C SER A 106 -3.66 6.10 -0.11
N SER A 107 -2.59 5.52 0.43
CA SER A 107 -1.39 6.29 0.82
C SER A 107 -0.68 6.92 -0.38
N VAL A 108 -0.48 6.16 -1.46
CA VAL A 108 0.15 6.66 -2.69
C VAL A 108 -0.68 7.79 -3.30
N SER A 109 -1.98 7.58 -3.38
CA SER A 109 -2.90 8.52 -4.01
C SER A 109 -2.92 9.85 -3.21
N ARG A 110 -3.16 9.82 -1.88
CA ARG A 110 -3.09 10.99 -0.99
C ARG A 110 -1.76 11.75 -1.08
N ARG A 111 -0.63 11.03 -1.04
CA ARG A 111 0.71 11.62 -1.11
C ARG A 111 0.92 12.33 -2.45
N LEU A 112 0.38 11.79 -3.54
CA LEU A 112 0.51 12.38 -4.86
C LEU A 112 -0.23 13.71 -5.00
N TRP A 113 -1.45 13.85 -4.44
CA TRP A 113 -2.21 15.12 -4.39
C TRP A 113 -1.70 16.11 -3.33
N GLY A 114 -0.66 15.75 -2.56
CA GLY A 114 0.01 16.66 -1.63
C GLY A 114 -0.83 17.09 -0.42
N THR A 115 -1.94 16.41 -0.13
CA THR A 115 -2.89 16.80 0.92
C THR A 115 -3.55 15.60 1.58
N VAL A 116 -3.69 15.67 2.91
CA VAL A 116 -4.61 14.84 3.69
C VAL A 116 -6.02 15.39 3.46
N GLY A 117 -6.93 14.60 2.88
CA GLY A 117 -8.37 14.88 2.86
C GLY A 117 -9.00 15.34 1.53
N VAL A 118 -8.31 15.24 0.38
CA VAL A 118 -8.82 15.81 -0.89
C VAL A 118 -9.41 14.77 -1.86
N ALA A 119 -9.42 13.48 -1.53
CA ALA A 119 -9.86 12.46 -2.48
C ALA A 119 -10.66 11.28 -1.86
N ALA A 120 -11.64 11.56 -1.00
CA ALA A 120 -12.54 10.52 -0.46
C ALA A 120 -13.25 9.70 -1.56
N ASP A 121 -13.42 10.30 -2.74
CA ASP A 121 -13.95 9.68 -3.95
C ASP A 121 -12.97 8.72 -4.62
N ILE A 122 -11.65 8.81 -4.38
CA ILE A 122 -10.60 7.98 -4.99
C ILE A 122 -9.99 7.00 -3.97
N GLU A 123 -10.09 7.31 -2.69
CA GLU A 123 -9.58 6.44 -1.61
C GLU A 123 -10.49 5.23 -1.40
N PHE A 124 -9.90 4.14 -0.90
CA PHE A 124 -10.70 3.06 -0.30
C PHE A 124 -11.15 3.54 1.08
N ALA A 125 -12.46 3.68 1.25
CA ALA A 125 -13.04 4.20 2.48
C ALA A 125 -13.05 3.14 3.60
N ALA A 126 -13.09 3.57 4.86
CA ALA A 126 -13.06 2.64 6.01
C ALA A 126 -14.31 1.73 6.10
N ASP A 127 -15.40 2.11 5.42
CA ASP A 127 -16.61 1.33 5.22
C ASP A 127 -16.55 0.39 4.00
N ASP A 128 -15.43 0.37 3.26
CA ASP A 128 -15.14 -0.69 2.29
C ASP A 128 -15.20 -2.05 3.01
N PRO A 129 -15.96 -3.04 2.52
CA PRO A 129 -16.18 -4.31 3.23
C PRO A 129 -14.89 -5.03 3.64
N ILE A 130 -13.81 -4.86 2.88
CA ILE A 130 -12.50 -5.49 3.14
C ILE A 130 -11.75 -4.70 4.24
N LEU A 131 -11.78 -3.37 4.20
CA LEU A 131 -11.14 -2.53 5.24
C LEU A 131 -11.93 -2.54 6.56
N GLY A 132 -13.27 -2.48 6.49
CA GLY A 132 -14.14 -2.51 7.66
C GLY A 132 -13.99 -3.79 8.49
N HIS A 133 -13.64 -4.93 7.87
CA HIS A 133 -13.37 -6.17 8.60
C HIS A 133 -12.03 -6.15 9.35
N LEU A 134 -11.01 -5.43 8.85
CA LEU A 134 -9.74 -5.25 9.56
C LEU A 134 -9.83 -4.28 10.74
N TYR A 135 -10.75 -3.32 10.68
CA TYR A 135 -10.91 -2.27 11.70
C TYR A 135 -12.11 -2.48 12.62
N SER A 136 -12.80 -3.63 12.54
CA SER A 136 -13.92 -3.94 13.43
C SER A 136 -13.41 -4.34 14.83
N PRO A 137 -13.82 -3.67 15.91
CA PRO A 137 -13.36 -3.95 17.27
C PRO A 137 -13.81 -5.33 17.83
N ASP A 138 -14.61 -6.10 17.08
CA ASP A 138 -15.25 -7.34 17.53
C ASP A 138 -14.43 -8.64 17.35
N LEU A 139 -13.16 -8.55 16.93
CA LEU A 139 -12.32 -9.76 16.74
C LEU A 139 -11.60 -10.26 18.02
N ASP A 140 -11.76 -9.61 19.18
CA ASP A 140 -11.17 -10.03 20.46
C ASP A 140 -12.20 -10.47 21.51
N SER A 141 -13.19 -11.29 21.13
CA SER A 141 -14.20 -11.78 22.10
C SER A 141 -14.58 -13.25 21.98
N ARG A 142 -13.81 -14.10 21.29
CA ARG A 142 -14.15 -15.53 21.16
C ARG A 142 -13.03 -16.56 21.39
N GLU A 143 -12.01 -16.26 22.21
CA GLU A 143 -11.05 -17.29 22.67
C GLU A 143 -10.78 -17.30 24.19
N ARG A 144 -11.80 -17.00 25.01
CA ARG A 144 -11.82 -17.42 26.42
C ARG A 144 -13.08 -18.21 26.73
N GLY A 145 -13.02 -19.50 26.44
CA GLY A 145 -13.93 -20.54 26.89
C GLY A 145 -13.13 -21.75 27.33
#